data_AF-A0A2Z5R4L8-F1
#
_entry.id   AF-A0A2Z5R4L8-F1
#
_cell.length_a   1.000
_cell.length_b   1.000
_cell.length_c   1.000
_cell.angle_alpha   90.00
_cell.angle_beta   90.00
_cell.angle_gamma   90.00
#
_symmetry.space_group_name_H-M   'P 1'
#
loop_
_entity.id
_entity.type
_entity.pdbx_description
1 polymer ?
#
loop_
_entity_poly.entity_id
_entity_poly.type
_entity_poly.pdbx_seq_one_letter_code
_entity_poly.pdbx_strand_id
1 'polypeptide(L)' 'MTIYAFVASHRIIDLTTVALLSNGASGVPETLKSDTAQQLGVEGSVVLATCNRLEVYIKLTVPKHLPP' A
#
# COMPACT_ATOMS: atom_id res chain seq x y z
N MET A 1 1.24 16.73 1.06
CA MET A 1 1.20 15.74 -0.03
C MET A 1 2.33 14.77 0.28
N THR A 2 2.02 13.56 0.72
CA THR A 2 3.03 12.61 1.24
C THR A 2 2.77 11.23 0.65
N ILE A 3 3.84 10.54 0.26
CA ILE A 3 3.77 9.16 -0.23
C ILE A 3 4.15 8.24 0.92
N TYR A 4 3.28 7.28 1.21
CA TYR A 4 3.54 6.21 2.16
C TYR A 4 3.88 4.94 1.39
N ALA A 5 4.83 4.16 1.90
CA ALA A 5 5.24 2.90 1.31
C ALA A 5 5.10 1.78 2.35
N PHE A 6 4.33 0.75 2.00
CA PHE A 6 4.23 -0.49 2.76
C PHE A 6 5.01 -1.56 2.01
N VAL A 7 6.10 -2.05 2.60
CA VAL A 7 7.07 -2.92 1.93
C VAL A 7 7.21 -4.24 2.68
N ALA A 8 6.89 -5.32 1.99
CA ALA A 8 7.22 -6.68 2.39
C ALA A 8 8.25 -7.23 1.39
N SER A 9 9.39 -7.71 1.89
CA SER A 9 10.46 -8.23 1.03
C SER A 9 11.16 -9.40 1.70
N HIS A 10 11.74 -10.30 0.90
CA HIS A 10 12.55 -11.44 1.37
C HIS A 10 13.71 -11.05 2.30
N ARG A 11 14.07 -9.76 2.33
CA ARG A 11 15.09 -9.21 3.24
C ARG A 11 14.58 -9.00 4.67
N ILE A 12 13.26 -8.99 4.88
CA ILE A 12 12.59 -8.66 6.15
C ILE A 12 11.77 -9.85 6.64
N ILE A 13 11.11 -10.56 5.73
CA ILE A 13 10.26 -11.72 6.01
C ILE A 13 10.60 -12.86 5.02
N ASP A 14 10.17 -14.08 5.30
CA ASP A 14 10.43 -15.22 4.41
C ASP A 14 9.62 -15.15 3.09
N LEU A 15 10.08 -15.89 2.08
CA LEU A 15 9.48 -15.89 0.75
C LEU A 15 8.05 -16.48 0.73
N THR A 16 7.72 -17.41 1.63
CA THR A 16 6.37 -17.97 1.72
C THR A 16 5.40 -16.88 2.18
N THR A 17 5.80 -16.08 3.17
CA THR A 17 5.00 -14.94 3.64
C THR A 17 4.86 -13.87 2.55
N VAL A 18 5.93 -13.56 1.79
CA VAL A 18 5.82 -12.64 0.63
C VAL A 18 4.82 -13.17 -0.39
N ALA A 19 4.86 -14.46 -0.72
CA ALA A 19 3.95 -15.08 -1.68
C ALA A 19 2.49 -15.01 -1.22
N LEU A 20 2.21 -15.28 0.06
CA LEU A 20 0.88 -15.16 0.64
C LEU A 20 0.34 -13.73 0.54
N LEU A 21 1.16 -12.73 0.83
CA LEU A 21 0.77 -11.32 0.70
C LEU A 21 0.55 -10.93 -0.78
N SER A 22 1.43 -11.37 -1.68
CA SER A 22 1.33 -11.09 -3.12
C SER A 22 0.06 -11.67 -3.75
N ASN A 23 -0.47 -12.80 -3.24
CA ASN A 23 -1.73 -13.36 -3.72
C ASN A 23 -2.93 -12.42 -3.53
N GLY A 24 -2.90 -11.55 -2.51
CA GLY A 24 -3.95 -10.55 -2.25
C GLY A 24 -3.72 -9.20 -2.94
N ALA A 25 -2.57 -9.00 -3.58
CA ALA A 25 -2.12 -7.68 -4.05
C ALA A 25 -3.03 -7.07 -5.13
N SER A 26 -3.66 -7.90 -5.96
CA SER A 26 -4.54 -7.45 -7.05
C SER A 26 -5.83 -6.76 -6.55
N GLY A 27 -6.30 -7.07 -5.34
CA GLY A 27 -7.49 -6.44 -4.75
C GLY A 27 -7.21 -5.11 -4.03
N VAL A 28 -5.93 -4.80 -3.78
CA VAL A 28 -5.52 -3.61 -3.04
C VAL A 28 -5.92 -2.30 -3.76
N PRO A 29 -5.69 -2.13 -5.08
CA PRO A 29 -6.06 -0.90 -5.78
C PRO A 29 -7.56 -0.60 -5.71
N GLU A 30 -8.42 -1.61 -5.85
CA GLU A 30 -9.87 -1.44 -5.77
C GLU A 30 -10.32 -1.07 -4.35
N THR A 31 -9.71 -1.69 -3.34
CA THR A 31 -9.94 -1.31 -1.93
C THR A 31 -9.57 0.16 -1.67
N LEU A 32 -8.45 0.62 -2.24
CA LEU A 32 -7.95 1.99 -2.09
C LEU A 32 -8.69 3.02 -2.95
N LYS A 33 -9.55 2.60 -3.87
CA LYS A 33 -10.46 3.48 -4.61
C LYS A 33 -11.81 3.69 -3.93
N SER A 34 -12.11 2.92 -2.87
CA SER A 34 -13.37 3.02 -2.13
C SER A 34 -13.63 4.43 -1.59
N ASP A 35 -14.90 4.77 -1.40
CA ASP A 35 -15.31 6.08 -0.86
C ASP A 35 -14.65 6.37 0.49
N THR A 36 -14.52 5.34 1.34
CA THR A 36 -13.82 5.45 2.62
C THR A 36 -12.34 5.82 2.43
N ALA A 37 -11.64 5.20 1.48
CA ALA A 37 -10.24 5.51 1.20
C ALA A 37 -10.08 6.94 0.66
N GLN A 38 -10.98 7.40 -0.19
CA GLN A 38 -10.98 8.79 -0.69
C GLN A 38 -11.23 9.80 0.43
N GLN A 39 -12.18 9.51 1.35
CA GLN A 39 -12.43 10.33 2.54
C GLN A 39 -11.22 10.42 3.48
N LEU A 40 -10.39 9.37 3.52
CA LEU A 40 -9.11 9.36 4.25
C LEU A 40 -7.98 10.08 3.51
N GLY A 41 -8.26 10.68 2.34
CA GLY A 41 -7.30 11.48 1.58
C GLY A 41 -6.42 10.68 0.64
N VAL A 42 -6.79 9.44 0.27
CA VAL A 42 -6.11 8.67 -0.79
C VAL A 42 -6.39 9.31 -2.14
N GLU A 43 -5.33 9.80 -2.79
CA GLU A 43 -5.40 10.37 -4.13
C GLU A 43 -4.94 9.40 -5.21
N GLY A 44 -4.23 8.35 -4.83
CA GLY A 44 -3.73 7.35 -5.76
C GLY A 44 -2.91 6.27 -5.06
N SER A 45 -2.77 5.13 -5.72
CA SER A 45 -1.94 4.05 -5.25
C SER A 45 -1.28 3.29 -6.40
N VAL A 46 -0.12 2.69 -6.11
CA VAL A 46 0.60 1.79 -7.00
C VAL A 46 0.97 0.55 -6.20
N VAL A 47 0.73 -0.62 -6.78
CA VAL A 47 1.07 -1.92 -6.19
C VAL A 47 2.11 -2.61 -7.07
N LEU A 48 3.24 -2.99 -6.46
CA LEU A 48 4.29 -3.77 -7.08
C LEU A 48 4.36 -5.13 -6.38
N ALA A 49 3.86 -6.17 -7.05
CA ALA A 49 3.94 -7.55 -6.56
C ALA A 49 4.86 -8.36 -7.46
N THR A 50 5.89 -8.96 -6.86
CA THR A 50 6.85 -9.82 -7.55
C THR A 50 7.12 -11.07 -6.71
N CYS A 51 7.99 -11.97 -7.20
CA CYS A 51 8.38 -13.16 -6.45
C CYS A 51 9.18 -12.89 -5.17
N ASN A 52 9.76 -11.69 -5.01
CA ASN A 52 10.70 -11.41 -3.91
C ASN A 52 10.33 -10.18 -3.06
N ARG A 53 9.27 -9.48 -3.45
CA ARG A 53 8.71 -8.32 -2.75
C ARG A 53 7.26 -8.03 -3.14
N LEU A 54 6.55 -7.47 -2.17
CA LEU A 54 5.30 -6.74 -2.33
C LEU A 54 5.51 -5.32 -1.81
N GLU A 55 5.15 -4.33 -2.61
CA GLU A 55 5.21 -2.92 -2.22
C GLU A 55 3.91 -2.23 -2.59
N VAL A 56 3.35 -1.47 -1.65
CA VAL A 56 2.16 -0.64 -1.86
C VAL A 56 2.54 0.80 -1.58
N TYR A 57 2.47 1.62 -2.62
CA TYR A 57 2.72 3.06 -2.56
C TYR A 57 1.39 3.78 -2.56
N ILE A 58 1.16 4.65 -1.58
CA ILE A 58 -0.10 5.38 -1.42
C ILE A 58 0.20 6.87 -1.36
N LYS A 59 -0.44 7.62 -2.24
CA LYS A 59 -0.38 9.08 -2.30
C LYS A 59 -1.50 9.62 -1.41
N LEU A 60 -1.13 10.14 -0.23
CA LEU A 60 -2.06 10.72 0.73
C LEU A 60 -1.96 12.24 0.75
N THR A 61 -3.11 12.91 0.74
CA THR A 61 -3.21 14.29 1.21
C THR A 61 -3.34 14.28 2.71
N VAL A 62 -2.24 14.60 3.37
CA VAL A 62 -2.20 14.83 4.81
C VAL A 62 -3.15 15.99 5.12
N PRO A 63 -4.23 15.77 5.89
CA PRO A 63 -5.03 16.86 6.39
C PRO A 63 -4.12 17.77 7.23
N LYS A 64 -4.27 19.09 7.15
CA LYS A 64 -3.51 20.08 7.96
C LYS A 64 -3.71 19.93 9.49
N HIS A 65 -4.27 18.82 9.97
CA HIS A 65 -4.81 18.63 11.32
C HIS A 65 -4.21 17.45 12.10
N LEU A 66 -3.19 16.76 11.60
CA LEU A 66 -2.39 15.90 12.47
C LEU A 66 -1.42 16.77 13.26
N PRO A 67 -1.50 16.80 14.61
CA PRO A 67 -0.48 17.47 15.41
C PRO A 67 0.90 16.80 15.20
N PRO A 68 1.99 17.55 15.43
CA PRO A 68 3.36 17.03 15.31
C PRO A 68 3.62 15.82 16.23
#